data_AF-A0A8S1MWM4-F1
#
_entry.id   AF-A0A8S1MWM4-F1
#
_cell.length_a   1.000
_cell.length_b   1.000
_cell.length_c   1.000
_cell.angle_alpha   90.00
_cell.angle_beta   90.00
_cell.angle_gamma   90.00
#
_symmetry.space_group_name_H-M   'P 1'
#
loop_
_entity.id
_entity.type
_entity.pdbx_description
1 polymer ?
#
loop_
_entity_poly.entity_id
_entity_poly.type
_entity_poly.pdbx_seq_one_letter_code
_entity_poly.pdbx_strand_id
1 'polypeptide(L)'
;MNQQQQALRTIKLKIEKEIVQIDQKYANVSNFFKEIFEKEPDSEDIIEIPQSCVTLKAFDYIKKYYEHNKFEPLKIAGGALNADQLFLNQHDKELMLPVNPFNGDLLKQLIQAAVYFQLEAFKKLCLARLYYEFLIDPTDSKWLQKLAAKYPEVPPLSIAYLEQYKTLYPNLFKEFQ
;
A
#
# COMPACT_ATOMS: atom_id res chain seq x y z
N MET A 1 22.35 32.87 -16.73
CA MET A 1 20.93 32.63 -16.35
C MET A 1 20.94 31.78 -15.10
N ASN A 2 20.66 32.38 -13.94
CA ASN A 2 20.53 31.65 -12.69
C ASN A 2 19.16 30.95 -12.69
N GLN A 3 19.15 29.64 -12.93
CA GLN A 3 18.03 28.80 -12.51
C GLN A 3 18.11 28.73 -10.99
N GLN A 4 17.44 29.65 -10.29
CA GLN A 4 17.09 29.41 -8.90
C GLN A 4 16.22 28.15 -8.90
N GLN A 5 16.77 27.05 -8.38
CA GLN A 5 15.95 25.91 -7.96
C GLN A 5 14.92 26.46 -6.98
N GLN A 6 13.67 26.59 -7.42
CA GLN A 6 12.56 26.80 -6.51
C GLN A 6 12.58 25.65 -5.52
N ALA A 7 12.82 25.96 -4.24
CA ALA A 7 12.74 24.97 -3.18
C ALA A 7 11.33 24.38 -3.23
N LEU A 8 11.24 23.04 -3.27
CA LEU A 8 9.95 22.36 -3.27
C LEU A 8 9.25 22.71 -1.96
N ARG A 9 8.01 23.19 -2.08
CA ARG A 9 7.17 23.47 -0.91
C ARG A 9 6.94 22.19 -0.12
N THR A 10 6.88 22.32 1.21
CA THR A 10 6.66 21.21 2.13
C THR A 10 5.57 21.52 3.14
N ILE A 11 4.88 20.49 3.63
CA ILE A 11 3.88 20.58 4.71
C ILE A 11 4.22 19.59 5.83
N LYS A 12 3.71 19.85 7.04
CA LYS A 12 3.90 18.98 8.21
C LYS A 12 2.63 18.20 8.49
N LEU A 13 2.74 16.88 8.51
CA LEU A 13 1.69 15.97 8.95
C LEU A 13 2.02 15.46 10.35
N LYS A 14 1.04 15.44 11.26
CA LYS A 14 1.16 14.73 12.53
C LYS A 14 0.48 13.38 12.42
N ILE A 15 1.27 12.32 12.47
CA ILE A 15 0.82 10.93 12.40
C ILE A 15 1.17 10.28 13.73
N GLU A 16 0.16 9.86 14.47
CA GLU A 16 0.30 9.41 15.86
C GLU A 16 0.94 10.51 16.74
N LYS A 17 2.18 10.31 17.20
CA LYS A 17 2.95 11.27 18.00
C LYS A 17 4.06 11.96 17.21
N GLU A 18 4.27 11.56 15.96
CA GLU A 18 5.39 12.02 15.13
C GLU A 18 4.94 13.09 14.15
N ILE A 19 5.82 14.06 13.90
CA ILE A 19 5.65 15.07 12.84
C ILE A 19 6.50 14.66 11.65
N VAL A 20 5.85 14.42 10.52
CA VAL A 20 6.49 14.04 9.26
C VAL A 20 6.32 15.17 8.26
N GLN A 21 7.44 15.58 7.66
CA GLN A 21 7.44 16.59 6.60
C GLN A 21 7.38 15.92 5.23
N ILE A 22 6.46 16.37 4.38
CA ILE A 22 6.30 15.86 3.01
C ILE A 22 6.40 17.00 2.00
N ASP A 23 6.94 16.72 0.82
CA ASP A 23 7.10 17.71 -0.26
C ASP A 23 5.91 17.73 -1.23
N GLN A 24 5.83 18.78 -2.05
CA GLN A 24 4.70 18.98 -2.97
C GLN A 24 4.52 17.86 -4.00
N LYS A 25 5.50 16.97 -4.24
CA LYS A 25 5.36 15.90 -5.23
C LYS A 25 4.29 14.90 -4.82
N TYR A 26 3.95 14.84 -3.53
CA TYR A 26 2.80 14.05 -3.05
C TYR A 26 1.46 14.51 -3.65
N ALA A 27 1.35 15.77 -4.10
CA ALA A 27 0.17 16.23 -4.84
C ALA A 27 -0.03 15.52 -6.19
N ASN A 28 1.03 14.95 -6.78
CA ASN A 28 0.95 14.24 -8.06
C ASN A 28 0.26 12.87 -7.93
N VAL A 29 0.20 12.32 -6.71
CA VAL A 29 -0.19 10.93 -6.49
C VAL A 29 -1.53 10.77 -5.80
N SER A 30 -2.10 11.87 -5.29
CA SER A 30 -3.38 11.87 -4.59
C SER A 30 -4.05 13.24 -4.62
N ASN A 31 -5.37 13.22 -4.82
CA ASN A 31 -6.22 14.40 -4.68
C ASN A 31 -6.24 14.93 -3.25
N PHE A 32 -6.12 14.07 -2.23
CA PHE A 32 -6.03 14.50 -0.84
C PHE A 32 -4.83 15.41 -0.62
N PHE A 33 -3.64 14.99 -1.05
CA PHE A 33 -2.45 15.83 -0.90
C PHE A 33 -2.52 17.06 -1.80
N LYS A 34 -3.04 16.92 -3.02
CA LYS A 34 -3.25 18.05 -3.93
C LYS A 34 -4.09 19.14 -3.27
N GLU A 35 -5.23 18.78 -2.69
CA GLU A 35 -6.10 19.74 -1.99
C GLU A 35 -5.41 20.40 -0.80
N ILE A 36 -4.62 19.65 -0.02
CA ILE A 36 -3.86 20.23 1.09
C ILE A 36 -2.85 21.26 0.59
N PHE A 37 -2.06 20.92 -0.43
CA PHE A 37 -1.10 21.85 -1.01
C PHE A 37 -1.80 23.05 -1.68
N GLU A 38 -3.02 22.91 -2.19
CA GLU A 38 -3.78 24.05 -2.74
C GLU A 38 -4.35 24.96 -1.64
N LYS A 39 -4.75 24.42 -0.49
CA LYS A 39 -5.47 25.15 0.57
C LYS A 39 -4.58 25.78 1.64
N GLU A 40 -3.39 25.22 1.92
CA GLU A 40 -2.56 25.59 3.07
C GLU A 40 -1.32 26.43 2.68
N PRO A 41 -1.43 27.72 2.29
CA PRO A 41 -0.31 28.50 1.78
C PRO A 41 0.84 28.57 2.79
N ASP A 42 2.01 28.01 2.43
CA ASP A 42 3.29 28.03 3.17
C ASP A 42 3.18 28.11 4.71
N SER A 43 2.20 27.41 5.30
CA SER A 43 1.90 27.55 6.72
C SER A 43 2.77 26.60 7.53
N GLU A 44 3.16 27.04 8.72
CA GLU A 44 3.82 26.16 9.70
C GLU A 44 2.83 25.16 10.33
N ASP A 45 1.57 25.17 9.89
CA ASP A 45 0.49 24.40 10.46
C ASP A 45 0.76 22.91 10.33
N ILE A 46 0.37 22.21 11.39
CA ILE A 46 0.51 20.76 11.50
C ILE A 46 -0.85 20.16 11.22
N ILE A 47 -0.93 19.40 10.14
CA ILE A 47 -2.16 18.70 9.75
C ILE A 47 -2.25 17.40 10.54
N GLU A 48 -3.24 17.31 11.43
CA GLU A 48 -3.43 16.11 12.24
C GLU A 48 -4.09 14.99 11.43
N ILE A 49 -3.41 13.85 11.37
CA ILE A 49 -3.92 12.64 10.73
C ILE A 49 -4.44 11.71 11.82
N PRO A 50 -5.73 11.30 11.78
CA PRO A 50 -6.27 10.39 12.78
C PRO A 50 -5.52 9.06 12.80
N GLN A 51 -5.05 8.63 13.98
CA GLN A 51 -4.37 7.34 14.16
C GLN A 51 -5.27 6.16 13.75
N SER A 52 -6.59 6.31 13.88
CA SER A 52 -7.55 5.33 13.40
C SER A 52 -7.52 5.14 11.87
N CYS A 53 -6.92 6.07 11.12
CA CYS A 53 -6.84 6.02 9.66
C CYS A 53 -5.42 5.68 9.16
N VAL A 54 -4.38 6.19 9.82
CA VAL A 54 -2.99 6.07 9.37
C VAL A 54 -2.07 5.87 10.58
N THR A 55 -1.32 4.78 10.58
CA THR A 55 -0.20 4.56 11.52
C THR A 55 1.11 5.06 10.89
N LEU A 56 2.11 5.38 11.70
CA LEU A 56 3.42 5.81 11.19
C LEU A 56 4.06 4.75 10.28
N LYS A 57 3.96 3.49 10.70
CA LYS A 57 4.46 2.35 9.93
C LYS A 57 3.78 2.23 8.56
N ALA A 58 2.48 2.48 8.47
CA ALA A 58 1.78 2.48 7.19
C ALA A 58 2.24 3.63 6.28
N PHE A 59 2.47 4.80 6.88
CA PHE A 59 2.99 5.96 6.16
C PHE A 59 4.41 5.73 5.61
N ASP A 60 5.28 5.05 6.36
CA ASP A 60 6.64 4.71 5.90
C ASP A 60 6.64 3.84 4.63
N TYR A 61 5.70 2.90 4.53
CA TYR A 61 5.53 2.09 3.32
C TYR A 61 5.07 2.93 2.13
N ILE A 62 4.11 3.82 2.35
CA ILE A 62 3.63 4.77 1.33
C ILE A 62 4.82 5.60 0.82
N LYS A 63 5.62 6.17 1.74
CA LYS A 63 6.79 6.96 1.40
C LYS A 63 7.80 6.16 0.56
N LYS A 64 8.21 4.98 1.02
CA LYS A 64 9.13 4.10 0.29
C LYS A 64 8.63 3.74 -1.11
N TYR A 65 7.33 3.52 -1.27
CA TYR A 65 6.74 3.21 -2.57
C TYR A 65 6.81 4.41 -3.52
N TYR A 66 6.31 5.58 -3.09
CA TYR A 66 6.22 6.74 -3.96
C TYR A 66 7.57 7.38 -4.26
N GLU A 67 8.50 7.39 -3.30
CA GLU A 67 9.86 7.90 -3.53
C GLU A 67 10.61 7.06 -4.57
N HIS A 68 10.53 5.73 -4.48
CA HIS A 68 11.14 4.84 -5.47
C HIS A 68 10.54 5.04 -6.86
N ASN A 69 9.21 5.12 -6.93
CA ASN A 69 8.48 5.34 -8.18
C ASN A 69 8.45 6.82 -8.61
N LYS A 70 9.29 7.69 -8.02
CA LYS A 70 9.46 9.11 -8.36
C LYS A 70 8.14 9.90 -8.39
N PHE A 71 7.17 9.50 -7.57
CA PHE A 71 5.81 10.09 -7.53
C PHE A 71 5.03 9.96 -8.84
N GLU A 72 5.40 9.01 -9.70
CA GLU A 72 4.72 8.66 -10.95
C GLU A 72 4.43 7.15 -11.02
N PRO A 73 3.81 6.53 -10.00
CA PRO A 73 3.61 5.10 -10.03
C PRO A 73 2.60 4.69 -11.09
N LEU A 74 2.99 3.66 -11.83
CA LEU A 74 2.09 2.95 -12.72
C LEU A 74 1.05 2.19 -11.90
N LYS A 75 -0.19 2.17 -12.41
CA LYS A 75 -1.26 1.39 -11.80
C LYS A 75 -1.08 -0.07 -12.18
N ILE A 76 -1.10 -0.96 -11.18
CA ILE A 76 -1.19 -2.40 -11.43
C ILE A 76 -2.55 -2.65 -12.12
N ALA A 77 -2.50 -3.10 -13.36
CA ALA A 77 -3.67 -3.53 -14.11
C ALA A 77 -4.09 -4.93 -13.64
N GLY A 78 -5.40 -5.21 -13.69
CA GLY A 78 -5.90 -6.58 -13.51
C GLY A 78 -5.47 -7.50 -14.66
N GLY A 79 -5.72 -8.80 -14.53
CA GLY A 79 -5.42 -9.80 -15.56
C GLY A 79 -4.05 -10.49 -15.42
N ALA A 80 -3.44 -10.46 -14.23
CA ALA A 80 -2.19 -11.19 -14.00
C ALA A 80 -2.43 -12.70 -14.05
N LEU A 81 -1.73 -13.39 -14.96
CA LEU A 81 -1.88 -14.85 -15.14
C LEU A 81 -1.07 -15.65 -14.13
N ASN A 82 -0.07 -15.03 -13.49
CA ASN A 82 0.76 -15.64 -12.46
C ASN A 82 1.27 -14.60 -11.45
N ALA A 83 1.81 -15.10 -10.34
CA ALA A 83 2.22 -14.30 -9.20
C ALA A 83 3.37 -13.31 -9.51
N ASP A 84 4.23 -13.62 -10.49
CA ASP A 84 5.35 -12.76 -10.88
C ASP A 84 4.91 -11.55 -11.72
N GLN A 85 3.72 -11.58 -12.31
CA GLN A 85 3.16 -10.47 -13.09
C GLN A 85 2.37 -9.45 -12.24
N LEU A 86 2.19 -9.71 -10.95
CA LEU A 86 1.39 -8.85 -10.07
C LEU A 86 2.09 -7.55 -9.66
N PHE A 87 3.41 -7.58 -9.54
CA PHE A 87 4.21 -6.42 -9.16
C PHE A 87 4.88 -5.84 -10.40
N LEU A 88 4.82 -4.51 -10.58
CA LEU A 88 5.34 -3.86 -11.79
C LEU A 88 6.86 -3.75 -11.81
N ASN A 89 7.49 -3.87 -10.64
CA ASN A 89 8.93 -3.85 -10.50
C ASN A 89 9.37 -4.67 -9.26
N GLN A 90 10.68 -4.88 -9.15
CA GLN A 90 11.28 -5.67 -8.06
C GLN A 90 11.17 -4.99 -6.69
N HIS A 91 11.26 -3.66 -6.63
CA HIS A 91 11.16 -2.90 -5.37
C HIS A 91 9.76 -3.06 -4.74
N ASP A 92 8.71 -2.95 -5.55
CA ASP A 92 7.33 -3.15 -5.11
C ASP A 92 7.13 -4.56 -4.54
N LYS A 93 7.71 -5.56 -5.19
CA LYS A 93 7.70 -6.96 -4.72
C LYS A 93 8.44 -7.09 -3.38
N GLU A 94 9.65 -6.56 -3.27
CA GLU A 94 10.48 -6.62 -2.05
C GLU A 94 9.86 -5.84 -0.88
N LEU A 95 9.20 -4.71 -1.16
CA LEU A 95 8.49 -3.92 -0.17
C LEU A 95 7.31 -4.70 0.42
N MET A 96 6.57 -5.41 -0.43
CA MET A 96 5.29 -6.01 -0.05
C MET A 96 5.39 -7.47 0.41
N LEU A 97 6.31 -8.28 -0.13
CA LEU A 97 6.42 -9.70 0.24
C LEU A 97 6.58 -9.96 1.76
N PRO A 98 7.34 -9.16 2.53
CA PRO A 98 7.44 -9.32 3.98
C PRO A 98 6.14 -9.03 4.74
N VAL A 99 5.16 -8.36 4.12
CA VAL A 99 3.86 -8.10 4.73
C VAL A 99 3.05 -9.39 4.72
N ASN A 100 2.81 -9.97 5.90
CA ASN A 100 1.97 -11.16 6.04
C ASN A 100 0.50 -10.78 5.75
N PRO A 101 -0.16 -11.37 4.73
CA PRO A 101 -1.53 -11.04 4.38
C PRO A 101 -2.57 -11.68 5.32
N PHE A 102 -2.19 -12.67 6.13
CA PHE A 102 -3.06 -13.43 7.03
C PHE A 102 -2.89 -13.06 8.51
N ASN A 103 -1.77 -12.44 8.90
CA ASN A 103 -1.58 -11.84 10.22
C ASN A 103 -1.82 -10.32 10.12
N GLY A 104 -3.06 -9.93 10.42
CA GLY A 104 -3.78 -8.91 9.66
C GLY A 104 -3.65 -7.45 10.08
N ASP A 105 -2.74 -7.04 10.95
CA ASP A 105 -2.72 -5.62 11.36
C ASP A 105 -2.08 -4.73 10.29
N LEU A 106 -0.90 -5.10 9.79
CA LEU A 106 -0.16 -4.22 8.90
C LEU A 106 -0.84 -4.07 7.54
N LEU A 107 -1.21 -5.15 6.86
CA LEU A 107 -1.83 -5.04 5.54
C LEU A 107 -3.17 -4.26 5.59
N LYS A 108 -3.97 -4.44 6.65
CA LYS A 108 -5.20 -3.67 6.85
C LYS A 108 -4.90 -2.19 7.06
N GLN A 109 -3.92 -1.86 7.91
CA GLN A 109 -3.48 -0.48 8.12
C GLN A 109 -2.97 0.16 6.82
N LEU A 110 -2.22 -0.58 5.99
CA LEU A 110 -1.74 -0.11 4.69
C LEU A 110 -2.91 0.21 3.73
N ILE A 111 -3.88 -0.71 3.62
CA ILE A 111 -5.08 -0.50 2.79
C ILE A 111 -5.89 0.70 3.32
N GLN A 112 -6.08 0.80 4.63
CA GLN A 112 -6.83 1.88 5.25
C GLN A 112 -6.16 3.24 5.03
N ALA A 113 -4.84 3.33 5.20
CA ALA A 113 -4.08 4.54 4.93
C ALA A 113 -4.15 4.91 3.44
N ALA A 114 -4.08 3.92 2.54
CA ALA A 114 -4.24 4.14 1.11
C ALA A 114 -5.62 4.71 0.76
N VAL A 115 -6.68 4.23 1.40
CA VAL A 115 -8.04 4.75 1.23
C VAL A 115 -8.16 6.17 1.78
N TYR A 116 -7.67 6.41 3.00
CA TYR A 116 -7.74 7.72 3.64
C TYR A 116 -7.04 8.81 2.81
N PHE A 117 -5.81 8.52 2.37
CA PHE A 117 -5.05 9.42 1.51
C PHE A 117 -5.43 9.33 0.04
N GLN A 118 -6.44 8.55 -0.37
CA GLN A 118 -6.86 8.41 -1.77
C GLN A 118 -5.73 7.99 -2.74
N LEU A 119 -4.86 7.07 -2.30
CA LEU A 119 -3.67 6.59 -2.99
C LEU A 119 -3.98 5.33 -3.81
N GLU A 120 -4.61 5.49 -4.98
CA GLU A 120 -5.13 4.34 -5.76
C GLU A 120 -4.03 3.34 -6.19
N ALA A 121 -2.88 3.82 -6.66
CA ALA A 121 -1.78 2.93 -7.06
C ALA A 121 -1.24 2.11 -5.88
N PHE A 122 -1.06 2.74 -4.72
CA PHE A 122 -0.60 2.04 -3.52
C PHE A 122 -1.67 1.09 -2.95
N LYS A 123 -2.94 1.45 -3.02
CA LYS A 123 -4.05 0.55 -2.69
C LYS A 123 -4.00 -0.70 -3.58
N LYS A 124 -3.81 -0.54 -4.89
CA LYS A 124 -3.66 -1.67 -5.82
C LYS A 124 -2.44 -2.53 -5.48
N LEU A 125 -1.32 -1.93 -5.05
CA LEU A 125 -0.15 -2.67 -4.58
C LEU A 125 -0.47 -3.52 -3.34
N CYS A 126 -1.21 -2.98 -2.37
CA CYS A 126 -1.66 -3.74 -1.20
C CYS A 126 -2.58 -4.90 -1.58
N LEU A 127 -3.49 -4.69 -2.53
CA LEU A 127 -4.38 -5.73 -3.02
C LEU A 127 -3.64 -6.80 -3.82
N ALA A 128 -2.65 -6.41 -4.64
CA ALA A 128 -1.78 -7.35 -5.35
C ALA A 128 -1.03 -8.25 -4.37
N ARG A 129 -0.57 -7.70 -3.23
CA ARG A 129 0.06 -8.50 -2.17
C ARG A 129 -0.88 -9.56 -1.58
N LEU A 130 -2.15 -9.21 -1.39
CA LEU A 130 -3.16 -10.16 -0.93
C LEU A 130 -3.39 -11.24 -2.00
N TYR A 131 -3.59 -10.83 -3.25
CA TYR A 131 -3.88 -11.72 -4.37
C TYR A 131 -2.72 -12.65 -4.73
N TYR A 132 -1.47 -12.24 -4.48
CA TYR A 132 -0.26 -13.04 -4.71
C TYR A 132 -0.32 -14.42 -4.07
N GLU A 133 -0.83 -14.56 -2.83
CA GLU A 133 -0.92 -15.87 -2.18
C GLU A 133 -2.01 -16.77 -2.79
N PHE A 134 -2.95 -16.20 -3.54
CA PHE A 134 -4.00 -16.95 -4.23
C PHE A 134 -3.63 -17.31 -5.68
N LEU A 135 -2.67 -16.59 -6.30
CA LEU A 135 -2.12 -16.91 -7.62
C LEU A 135 -0.95 -17.90 -7.59
N ILE A 136 -0.27 -18.07 -6.45
CA ILE A 136 0.63 -19.22 -6.27
C ILE A 136 -0.28 -20.45 -6.23
N ASP A 137 -0.41 -21.06 -7.40
CA ASP A 137 -1.53 -21.85 -7.88
C ASP A 137 -1.97 -23.04 -6.99
N PRO A 138 -3.29 -23.30 -6.86
CA PRO A 138 -3.88 -24.54 -6.33
C PRO A 138 -3.53 -25.86 -7.07
N THR A 139 -2.75 -25.84 -8.16
CA THR A 139 -2.26 -27.07 -8.82
C THR A 139 -1.22 -27.85 -8.00
N ASP A 140 -0.54 -27.19 -7.05
CA ASP A 140 0.34 -27.86 -6.10
C ASP A 140 -0.47 -28.42 -4.93
N SER A 141 -0.59 -29.75 -4.84
CA SER A 141 -1.30 -30.42 -3.74
C SER A 141 -0.75 -30.10 -2.33
N LYS A 142 0.46 -29.54 -2.23
CA LYS A 142 1.10 -29.11 -0.98
C LYS A 142 1.04 -27.60 -0.75
N TRP A 143 0.33 -26.82 -1.55
CA TRP A 143 0.31 -25.36 -1.42
C TRP A 143 -0.10 -24.89 -0.01
N LEU A 144 -1.12 -25.51 0.59
CA LEU A 144 -1.54 -25.22 1.97
C LEU A 144 -0.42 -25.54 2.99
N GLN A 145 0.33 -26.62 2.78
CA GLN A 145 1.45 -26.98 3.65
C GLN A 145 2.60 -25.97 3.51
N LYS A 146 2.88 -25.52 2.29
CA LYS A 146 3.88 -24.47 2.02
C LYS A 146 3.46 -23.14 2.63
N LEU A 147 2.18 -22.81 2.54
CA LEU A 147 1.62 -21.58 3.12
C LEU A 147 1.66 -21.61 4.65
N ALA A 148 1.30 -22.74 5.26
CA ALA A 148 1.42 -22.96 6.71
C ALA A 148 2.88 -22.93 7.19
N ALA A 149 3.82 -23.46 6.40
CA ALA A 149 5.25 -23.36 6.70
C ALA A 149 5.80 -21.94 6.55
N LYS A 150 5.25 -21.15 5.61
CA LYS A 150 5.61 -19.74 5.41
C LYS A 150 5.08 -18.83 6.51
N TYR A 151 3.93 -19.19 7.10
CA TYR A 151 3.24 -18.41 8.14
C TYR A 151 2.88 -19.28 9.36
N PRO A 152 3.89 -19.80 10.11
CA PRO A 152 3.65 -20.69 11.24
C PRO A 152 2.91 -20.02 12.41
N GLU A 153 2.93 -18.68 12.47
CA GLU A 153 2.25 -17.87 13.49
C GLU A 153 0.75 -17.69 13.25
N VAL A 154 0.25 -18.09 12.08
CA VAL A 154 -1.16 -17.97 11.71
C VAL A 154 -1.88 -19.28 12.06
N PRO A 155 -3.12 -19.24 12.59
CA PRO A 155 -3.93 -20.45 12.78
C PRO A 155 -3.95 -21.30 11.50
N PRO A 156 -4.06 -22.63 11.60
CA PRO A 156 -3.97 -23.52 10.45
C PRO A 156 -4.80 -23.02 9.29
N LEU A 157 -4.12 -22.58 8.22
CA LEU A 157 -4.77 -22.06 7.02
C LEU A 157 -5.53 -23.21 6.37
N SER A 158 -6.84 -23.21 6.57
CA SER A 158 -7.76 -24.17 5.97
C SER A 158 -8.38 -23.57 4.71
N ILE A 159 -8.87 -24.43 3.81
CA ILE A 159 -9.67 -24.01 2.65
C ILE A 159 -10.82 -23.10 3.13
N ALA A 160 -11.51 -23.47 4.22
CA ALA A 160 -12.59 -22.67 4.79
C ALA A 160 -12.16 -21.27 5.28
N TYR A 161 -10.99 -21.16 5.92
CA TYR A 161 -10.42 -19.87 6.34
C TYR A 161 -10.10 -18.99 5.13
N LEU A 162 -9.55 -19.58 4.08
CA LEU A 162 -9.21 -18.86 2.84
C LEU A 162 -10.46 -18.43 2.07
N GLU A 163 -11.52 -19.25 2.04
CA GLU A 163 -12.82 -18.88 1.49
C GLU A 163 -13.49 -17.76 2.29
N GLN A 164 -13.43 -17.78 3.63
CA GLN A 164 -13.84 -16.63 4.45
C GLN A 164 -12.99 -15.38 4.17
N TYR A 165 -11.71 -15.54 3.85
CA TYR A 165 -10.87 -14.42 3.44
C TYR A 165 -11.32 -13.81 2.11
N LYS A 166 -11.82 -14.61 1.17
CA LYS A 166 -12.42 -14.12 -0.09
C LYS A 166 -13.70 -13.33 0.16
N THR A 167 -14.50 -13.68 1.18
CA THR A 167 -15.72 -12.92 1.50
C THR A 167 -15.43 -11.57 2.15
N LEU A 168 -14.30 -11.42 2.84
CA LEU A 168 -13.84 -10.13 3.38
C LEU A 168 -13.39 -9.16 2.27
N TYR A 169 -12.96 -9.68 1.12
CA TYR A 169 -12.49 -8.91 -0.03
C TYR A 169 -13.18 -9.35 -1.34
N PRO A 170 -14.53 -9.20 -1.44
CA PRO A 170 -15.32 -9.85 -2.48
C PRO A 170 -15.03 -9.31 -3.90
N ASN A 171 -14.49 -8.10 -4.02
CA ASN A 171 -14.14 -7.49 -5.29
C ASN A 171 -12.67 -7.72 -5.69
N LEU A 172 -11.81 -8.21 -4.79
CA LEU A 172 -10.39 -8.42 -5.08
C LEU A 172 -10.19 -9.31 -6.31
N PHE A 173 -10.89 -10.44 -6.35
CA PHE A 173 -10.77 -11.40 -7.45
C PHE A 173 -11.33 -10.84 -8.76
N LYS A 174 -12.34 -9.98 -8.72
CA LYS A 174 -12.87 -9.30 -9.92
C LYS A 174 -11.97 -8.20 -10.44
N GLU A 175 -11.21 -7.54 -9.56
CA GLU A 175 -10.30 -6.46 -9.92
C GLU A 175 -9.00 -6.96 -10.57
N PHE A 176 -8.67 -8.23 -10.39
CA PHE A 176 -7.45 -8.86 -10.93
C PHE A 176 -7.70 -10.00 -11.92
N GLN A 177 -8.96 -10.38 -12.18
CA GLN A 177 -9.38 -11.19 -13.33
C GLN A 177 -9.45 -10.35 -14.60
#